data_AF-A0A0U2ZFA5-F1
#
_entry.id   AF-A0A0U2ZFA5-F1
#
_cell.length_a   1.000
_cell.length_b   1.000
_cell.length_c   1.000
_cell.angle_alpha   90.00
_cell.angle_beta   90.00
_cell.angle_gamma   90.00
#
_symmetry.space_group_name_H-M   'P 1'
#
loop_
_entity.id
_entity.type
_entity.pdbx_description
1 polymer ?
#
loop_
_entity_poly.entity_id
_entity_poly.type
_entity_poly.pdbx_seq_one_letter_code
_entity_poly.pdbx_strand_id
1 'polypeptide(L)'
;MIIYWLTGIVLLIDISLLLVNDFFPGTLDALGIPLWTLFIVLAIVAFTNLMTYNQEIEKRFRIFSTGLLIIFPVFLVVLLPAIGGESSTGISLTSPFLWFYILLFLWSNWRQHIKESKQADEPS
;
A
#
# COMPACT_ATOMS: atom_id res chain seq x y z
N MET A 1 -18.35 7.33 1.26
CA MET A 1 -18.18 5.88 1.52
C MET A 1 -17.74 5.11 0.27
N ILE A 2 -18.47 5.17 -0.86
CA ILE A 2 -18.11 4.47 -2.12
C ILE A 2 -16.72 4.86 -2.65
N ILE A 3 -16.39 6.15 -2.58
CA ILE A 3 -15.11 6.66 -3.11
C ILE A 3 -13.87 6.10 -2.40
N TYR A 4 -13.98 5.75 -1.12
CA TYR A 4 -12.89 5.16 -0.34
C TYR A 4 -12.63 3.71 -0.75
N TRP A 5 -13.69 2.95 -1.04
CA TRP A 5 -13.56 1.60 -1.57
C TRP A 5 -12.99 1.61 -2.99
N LEU A 6 -13.48 2.52 -3.83
CA LEU A 6 -13.01 2.66 -5.21
C LEU A 6 -11.52 3.04 -5.25
N THR A 7 -11.10 4.05 -4.47
CA THR A 7 -9.69 4.43 -4.37
C THR A 7 -8.82 3.30 -3.81
N GLY A 8 -9.31 2.53 -2.83
CA GLY A 8 -8.60 1.35 -2.31
C GLY A 8 -8.42 0.24 -3.36
N ILE A 9 -9.46 -0.06 -4.12
CA ILE A 9 -9.41 -1.07 -5.20
C ILE A 9 -8.45 -0.63 -6.31
N VAL A 10 -8.55 0.62 -6.75
CA VAL A 10 -7.65 1.19 -7.76
C VAL A 10 -6.21 1.10 -7.29
N LEU A 11 -5.94 1.49 -6.04
CA LEU A 11 -4.59 1.43 -5.46
C LEU A 11 -4.04 0.01 -5.37
N LEU A 12 -4.87 -0.99 -5.03
CA LEU A 12 -4.46 -2.40 -5.05
C LEU A 12 -4.07 -2.87 -6.44
N ILE A 13 -4.88 -2.56 -7.45
CA ILE A 13 -4.61 -2.93 -8.85
C ILE A 13 -3.29 -2.28 -9.29
N ASP A 14 -3.14 -0.99 -9.02
CA ASP A 14 -1.98 -0.20 -9.42
C ASP A 14 -0.67 -0.74 -8.79
N ILE A 15 -0.68 -1.00 -7.48
CA ILE A 15 0.45 -1.61 -6.77
C ILE A 15 0.73 -3.03 -7.28
N SER A 16 -0.31 -3.82 -7.57
CA SER A 16 -0.13 -5.17 -8.11
C SER A 16 0.57 -5.13 -9.45
N LEU A 17 0.14 -4.24 -10.35
CA LEU A 17 0.73 -4.08 -11.67
C LEU A 17 2.19 -3.61 -11.58
N LEU A 18 2.49 -2.68 -10.67
CA LEU A 18 3.85 -2.24 -10.40
C LEU A 18 4.73 -3.40 -9.90
N LEU A 19 4.25 -4.19 -8.93
CA LEU A 19 4.99 -5.35 -8.41
C LEU A 19 5.17 -6.44 -9.48
N VAL A 20 4.13 -6.76 -10.24
CA VAL A 20 4.24 -7.73 -11.34
C VAL A 20 5.26 -7.25 -12.37
N ASN A 21 5.25 -5.98 -12.74
CA ASN A 21 6.23 -5.45 -13.68
C ASN A 21 7.66 -5.41 -13.11
N ASP A 22 7.80 -5.23 -11.79
CA ASP A 22 9.11 -5.29 -11.13
C ASP A 22 9.69 -6.71 -11.10
N PHE A 23 8.86 -7.71 -10.84
CA PHE A 23 9.28 -9.13 -10.80
C PHE A 23 9.32 -9.81 -12.17
N PHE A 24 8.56 -9.27 -13.14
CA PHE A 24 8.49 -9.73 -14.52
C PHE A 24 8.59 -8.52 -15.48
N PRO A 25 9.81 -8.00 -15.70
CA PRO A 25 10.03 -6.83 -16.55
C PRO A 25 9.47 -7.01 -17.95
N GLY A 26 8.79 -5.97 -18.45
CA GLY A 26 8.17 -5.97 -19.79
C GLY A 26 6.71 -6.42 -19.82
N THR A 27 6.14 -6.82 -18.67
CA THR A 27 4.71 -7.19 -18.59
C THR A 27 3.80 -6.02 -18.92
N LEU A 28 4.10 -4.81 -18.43
CA LEU A 28 3.30 -3.62 -18.75
C LEU A 28 3.40 -3.22 -20.23
N ASP A 29 4.62 -3.29 -20.78
CA ASP A 29 4.85 -3.00 -22.20
C ASP A 29 4.11 -4.00 -23.10
N ALA A 30 4.06 -5.28 -22.72
CA ALA A 30 3.28 -6.31 -23.42
C ALA A 30 1.76 -6.05 -23.40
N LEU A 31 1.27 -5.38 -22.36
CA LEU A 31 -0.12 -4.93 -22.24
C LEU A 31 -0.37 -3.57 -22.93
N GLY A 32 0.67 -2.94 -23.47
CA GLY A 32 0.60 -1.60 -24.06
C GLY A 32 0.34 -0.49 -23.03
N ILE A 33 0.63 -0.75 -21.75
CA ILE A 33 0.41 0.19 -20.64
C ILE A 33 1.73 0.89 -20.33
N PRO A 34 1.85 2.20 -20.56
CA PRO A 34 3.07 2.91 -20.21
C PRO A 34 3.25 3.00 -18.69
N LEU A 35 4.44 2.69 -18.15
CA LEU A 35 4.70 2.70 -16.70
C LEU A 35 4.29 4.02 -16.00
N TRP A 36 4.49 5.16 -16.67
CA TRP A 36 4.15 6.48 -16.11
C TRP A 36 2.66 6.66 -15.83
N THR A 37 1.76 5.91 -16.49
CA THR A 37 0.33 6.01 -16.23
C THR A 37 -0.02 5.52 -14.82
N LEU A 38 0.66 4.48 -14.34
CA LEU A 38 0.45 3.96 -12.98
C LEU A 38 0.85 5.03 -11.93
N PHE A 39 1.96 5.74 -12.14
CA PHE A 39 2.34 6.84 -11.25
C PHE A 39 1.35 8.01 -11.25
N ILE A 40 0.74 8.31 -12.40
CA ILE A 40 -0.34 9.32 -12.47
C ILE A 40 -1.57 8.84 -11.71
N VAL A 41 -1.95 7.57 -11.84
CA VAL A 41 -3.08 6.99 -11.11
C VAL A 41 -2.83 7.07 -9.60
N LEU A 42 -1.64 6.69 -9.12
CA LEU A 42 -1.24 6.88 -7.73
C LEU A 42 -1.38 8.34 -7.27
N ALA A 43 -0.93 9.30 -8.08
CA ALA A 43 -1.03 10.71 -7.75
C ALA A 43 -2.49 11.18 -7.66
N ILE A 44 -3.35 10.75 -8.57
CA ILE A 44 -4.79 11.06 -8.55
C ILE A 44 -5.46 10.44 -7.32
N VAL A 45 -5.14 9.19 -6.98
CA VAL A 45 -5.67 8.52 -5.79
C VAL A 45 -5.24 9.24 -4.52
N ALA A 46 -3.96 9.64 -4.41
CA ALA A 46 -3.44 10.39 -3.28
C ALA A 46 -4.14 11.76 -3.15
N PHE A 47 -4.28 12.49 -4.27
CA PHE A 47 -4.95 13.78 -4.29
C PHE A 47 -6.44 13.67 -3.93
N THR A 48 -7.14 12.66 -4.46
CA THR A 48 -8.56 12.42 -4.16
C THR A 48 -8.76 12.10 -2.68
N ASN A 49 -7.89 11.28 -2.10
CA ASN A 49 -7.93 10.97 -0.67
C ASN A 49 -7.67 12.21 0.20
N LEU A 50 -6.72 13.07 -0.21
CA LEU A 50 -6.43 14.32 0.49
C LEU A 50 -7.64 15.28 0.47
N MET A 51 -8.27 15.44 -0.69
CA MET A 51 -9.42 16.35 -0.84
C MET A 51 -10.69 15.82 -0.16
N THR A 52 -10.84 14.50 -0.07
CA THR A 52 -12.05 13.86 0.48
C THR A 52 -11.86 13.42 1.93
N TYR A 53 -10.75 13.80 2.56
CA TYR A 53 -10.36 13.36 3.89
C TYR A 53 -11.46 13.62 4.93
N ASN A 54 -11.88 12.56 5.61
CA ASN A 54 -12.87 12.63 6.68
C ASN A 54 -12.46 11.68 7.83
N GLN A 55 -12.13 12.27 8.97
CA GLN A 55 -11.59 11.59 10.14
C GLN A 55 -12.54 10.54 10.75
N GLU A 56 -13.87 10.75 10.66
CA GLU A 56 -14.85 9.77 11.17
C GLU A 56 -14.94 8.53 10.26
N ILE A 57 -14.87 8.74 8.95
CA ILE A 57 -14.85 7.65 7.97
C ILE A 57 -13.52 6.91 8.04
N GLU A 58 -12.40 7.62 8.18
CA GLU A 58 -11.08 7.03 8.36
C GLU A 58 -11.06 6.08 9.56
N LYS A 59 -11.51 6.51 10.76
CA LYS A 59 -11.54 5.66 11.96
C LYS A 59 -12.32 4.36 11.76
N ARG A 60 -13.46 4.40 11.06
CA ARG A 60 -14.29 3.22 10.81
C ARG A 60 -13.63 2.22 9.84
N PHE A 61 -12.84 2.71 8.90
CA PHE A 61 -12.26 1.88 7.84
C PHE A 61 -10.78 1.58 8.02
N ARG A 62 -10.07 2.30 8.92
CA ARG A 62 -8.61 2.24 9.10
C ARG A 62 -8.08 0.82 9.27
N ILE A 63 -8.75 -0.02 10.06
CA ILE A 63 -8.26 -1.38 10.34
C ILE A 63 -8.38 -2.27 9.10
N PHE A 64 -9.51 -2.22 8.40
CA PHE A 64 -9.75 -3.03 7.20
C PHE A 64 -8.95 -2.53 5.99
N SER A 65 -8.89 -1.22 5.77
CA SER A 65 -8.17 -0.63 4.65
C SER A 65 -6.66 -0.75 4.82
N THR A 66 -6.13 -0.45 6.01
CA THR A 66 -4.68 -0.50 6.26
C THR A 66 -4.16 -1.93 6.27
N GLY A 67 -4.90 -2.87 6.88
CA GLY A 67 -4.52 -4.28 6.89
C GLY A 67 -4.44 -4.85 5.49
N LEU A 68 -5.49 -4.67 4.68
CA LEU A 68 -5.55 -5.25 3.34
C LEU A 68 -4.53 -4.60 2.38
N LEU A 69 -4.37 -3.27 2.43
CA LEU A 69 -3.39 -2.55 1.61
C LEU A 69 -1.93 -2.87 1.95
N ILE A 70 -1.64 -3.52 3.09
CA ILE A 70 -0.28 -3.92 3.47
C ILE A 70 -0.09 -5.42 3.29
N ILE A 71 -1.01 -6.22 3.81
CA ILE A 71 -0.92 -7.68 3.78
C ILE A 71 -0.87 -8.16 2.33
N PHE A 72 -1.68 -7.56 1.45
CA PHE A 72 -1.77 -8.00 0.07
C PHE A 72 -0.49 -7.72 -0.74
N PRO A 73 0.11 -6.52 -0.75
CA PRO A 73 1.40 -6.31 -1.39
C PRO A 73 2.53 -7.15 -0.80
N VAL A 74 2.57 -7.32 0.53
CA VAL A 74 3.56 -8.20 1.18
C VAL A 74 3.39 -9.64 0.71
N PHE A 75 2.15 -10.12 0.61
CA PHE A 75 1.85 -11.45 0.06
C PHE A 75 2.35 -11.58 -1.39
N LEU A 76 2.16 -10.57 -2.24
CA LEU A 76 2.69 -10.57 -3.61
C LEU A 76 4.22 -10.61 -3.64
N VAL A 77 4.91 -9.87 -2.77
CA VAL A 77 6.38 -9.92 -2.66
C VAL A 77 6.89 -11.32 -2.27
N VAL A 78 6.09 -12.12 -1.57
CA VAL A 78 6.41 -13.53 -1.28
C VAL A 78 6.04 -14.45 -2.44
N LEU A 79 4.88 -14.23 -3.08
CA LEU A 79 4.33 -15.11 -4.11
C LEU A 79 5.06 -14.99 -5.46
N LEU A 80 5.34 -13.76 -5.91
CA LEU A 80 5.96 -13.49 -7.21
C LEU A 80 7.33 -14.17 -7.38
N PRO A 81 8.25 -14.17 -6.38
CA PRO A 81 9.48 -14.94 -6.52
C PRO A 81 9.27 -16.46 -6.44
N ALA A 82 8.24 -16.94 -5.74
CA ALA A 82 7.93 -18.37 -5.70
C ALA A 82 7.50 -18.94 -7.08
N ILE A 83 6.94 -18.09 -7.95
CA ILE A 83 6.59 -18.45 -9.34
C ILE A 83 7.70 -18.12 -10.36
N GLY A 84 8.91 -17.80 -9.89
CA GLY A 84 10.08 -17.56 -10.73
C GLY A 84 10.32 -16.11 -11.14
N GLY A 85 9.63 -15.15 -10.50
CA GLY A 85 9.91 -13.73 -10.69
C GLY A 85 11.20 -13.29 -9.98
N GLU A 86 11.94 -12.39 -10.59
CA GLU A 86 13.12 -11.76 -9.97
C GLU A 86 12.92 -10.25 -9.94
N SER A 87 12.95 -9.66 -8.74
CA SER A 87 12.76 -8.21 -8.58
C SER A 87 13.90 -7.45 -9.26
N SER A 88 13.55 -6.62 -10.25
CA SER A 88 14.49 -5.78 -10.99
C SER A 88 15.03 -4.60 -10.18
N THR A 89 14.23 -4.08 -9.25
CA THR A 89 14.57 -2.93 -8.40
C THR A 89 15.13 -3.32 -7.03
N GLY A 90 15.21 -4.62 -6.73
CA GLY A 90 15.70 -5.12 -5.44
C GLY A 90 14.68 -5.00 -4.30
N ILE A 91 13.38 -4.90 -4.62
CA ILE A 91 12.27 -5.07 -3.66
C ILE A 91 12.00 -6.57 -3.53
N SER A 92 12.83 -7.24 -2.74
CA SER A 92 12.73 -8.67 -2.47
C SER A 92 12.78 -8.96 -0.97
N LEU A 93 12.41 -10.17 -0.56
CA LEU A 93 12.54 -10.62 0.83
C LEU A 93 13.98 -10.60 1.36
N THR A 94 14.97 -10.61 0.46
CA THR A 94 16.39 -10.51 0.79
C THR A 94 16.86 -9.06 0.94
N SER A 95 16.02 -8.08 0.59
CA SER A 95 16.35 -6.67 0.65
C SER A 95 16.21 -6.11 2.07
N PRO A 96 17.30 -5.62 2.70
CA PRO A 96 17.23 -5.04 4.03
C PRO A 96 16.38 -3.76 4.08
N PHE A 97 16.24 -3.05 2.97
CA PHE A 97 15.43 -1.84 2.86
C PHE A 97 13.94 -2.13 3.04
N LEU A 98 13.43 -3.23 2.47
CA LEU A 98 12.03 -3.64 2.62
C LEU A 98 11.67 -3.82 4.10
N TRP A 99 12.50 -4.57 4.83
CA TRP A 99 12.29 -4.82 6.26
C TRP A 99 12.37 -3.54 7.09
N PHE A 100 13.27 -2.63 6.72
CA PHE A 100 13.39 -1.33 7.38
C PHE A 100 12.11 -0.49 7.23
N TYR A 101 11.53 -0.42 6.03
CA TYR A 101 10.26 0.29 5.80
C TYR A 101 9.10 -0.35 6.55
N ILE A 102 8.99 -1.69 6.55
CA ILE A 102 7.97 -2.40 7.32
C ILE A 102 8.10 -2.11 8.82
N LEU A 103 9.31 -2.17 9.37
CA LEU A 103 9.58 -1.87 10.78
C LEU A 103 9.21 -0.43 11.14
N LEU A 104 9.58 0.54 10.30
CA LEU A 104 9.21 1.94 10.51
C LEU A 104 7.69 2.15 10.48
N PHE A 105 7.00 1.50 9.55
CA PHE A 105 5.54 1.59 9.45
C PHE A 105 4.86 0.97 10.67
N LEU A 106 5.28 -0.22 11.09
CA LEU A 106 4.78 -0.88 12.30
C LEU A 106 5.05 -0.03 13.55
N TRP A 107 6.26 0.52 13.67
CA TRP A 107 6.63 1.40 14.78
C TRP A 107 5.77 2.67 14.83
N SER A 108 5.52 3.29 13.67
CA SER A 108 4.66 4.48 13.58
C SER A 108 3.23 4.16 14.00
N ASN A 109 2.65 3.08 13.49
CA ASN A 109 1.30 2.66 13.86
C ASN A 109 1.21 2.30 15.34
N TRP A 110 2.18 1.54 15.87
CA TRP A 110 2.23 1.19 17.28
C TRP A 110 2.28 2.43 18.18
N ARG A 111 3.13 3.41 17.85
CA ARG A 111 3.19 4.69 18.60
C ARG A 111 1.87 5.45 18.53
N GLN A 112 1.20 5.45 17.40
CA GLN A 112 -0.08 6.14 17.24
C GLN A 112 -1.17 5.46 18.07
N HIS A 113 -1.24 4.13 18.07
CA HIS A 113 -2.15 3.36 18.91
C HIS A 113 -1.94 3.61 20.41
N ILE A 114 -0.69 3.70 20.88
CA ILE A 114 -0.40 4.03 22.29
C ILE A 114 -0.80 5.47 22.65
N LYS A 115 -0.62 6.43 21.73
CA LYS A 115 -1.06 7.81 21.96
C LYS A 115 -2.58 7.92 22.05
N GLU A 116 -3.28 7.22 21.17
CA GLU A 116 -4.75 7.16 21.14
C GLU A 116 -5.31 6.49 22.40
N SER A 117 -4.65 5.46 22.95
CA SER A 117 -5.08 4.82 24.20
C SER A 117 -4.89 5.73 25.42
N LYS A 118 -3.77 6.47 25.50
CA LYS A 118 -3.52 7.40 26.62
C LYS A 118 -4.47 8.59 26.68
N GLN A 119 -4.93 9.09 25.52
CA GLN A 119 -5.93 10.16 25.46
C GLN A 119 -7.35 9.69 25.81
N ALA A 120 -7.62 8.39 25.78
CA ALA A 120 -8.90 7.84 26.21
C ALA A 120 -9.00 7.66 27.75
N ASP A 121 -7.86 7.65 28.45
CA ASP A 121 -7.76 7.40 29.89
C ASP A 121 -7.63 8.69 30.73
N GLU A 122 -7.51 9.88 30.12
CA GLU A 122 -7.57 11.17 30.82
C GLU A 122 -9.04 11.67 30.85
N PRO A 123 -9.74 11.63 32.00
CA PRO A 123 -11.08 12.18 32.12
C PRO A 123 -11.03 13.71 32.04
N SER A 124 -11.78 14.26 31.08
CA SER A 124 -12.11 15.68 30.96
C SER A 124 -12.90 16.22 32.13
#